data_AF-A0A0M8WG76-F1
#
_entry.id   AF-A0A0M8WG76-F1
#
_cell.length_a   1.000
_cell.length_b   1.000
_cell.length_c   1.000
_cell.angle_alpha   90.00
_cell.angle_beta   90.00
_cell.angle_gamma   90.00
#
_symmetry.space_group_name_H-M   'P 1'
#
loop_
_entity.id
_entity.type
_entity.pdbx_description
1 polymer ?
#
loop_
_entity_poly.entity_id
_entity_poly.type
_entity_poly.pdbx_seq_one_letter_code
_entity_poly.pdbx_strand_id
1 'polypeptide(L)'
;MALADAFGGLLRAATATPKIEPVRQWVVDVTERGRRGVLVVRNSTAARATTTMLQEHTGIPFGWRRNILTVGLRDLLHGRVPRLPVDSIMFAGPVPKAFASLVAVPTAAELVVVGAGSWEGSRAARQITQTLNALTGLRRETVEISSPRLDVPTTGLFDDRRPVLVTRGGSPIAPLDDATSPWEPFVIDVLALLRRASSNGADSSSTAVPPTRNDTELVDALRISFTDGQHLWLAPNDIVYRRSGNEARRVAAKALVSGDVIALVDATARRDLFRSVIDVLATVNPEYHLLMFFDNLWHARIEAARSRNVGCRSILNSMRSAPDPTRITTEQAIRQWLSHHTVPMDIADVRRFAVAVEDEELRANADAVGSALAHMRTIHQAVGRWLSAQINGVQLRMKDSLVDPRLGVHTADLLETVSLHEIDDVAEHLEQTPASVIGVVQDIERV
;
A
#
# COMPACT_ATOMS: atom_id res chain seq x y z
N MET A 1 18.61 5.42 -15.92
CA MET A 1 18.13 5.66 -14.55
C MET A 1 16.77 6.36 -14.56
N ALA A 2 16.67 7.56 -15.14
CA ALA A 2 15.43 8.36 -15.21
C ALA A 2 14.15 7.66 -15.73
N LEU A 3 14.26 6.69 -16.66
CA LEU A 3 13.10 5.98 -17.19
C LEU A 3 12.51 4.97 -16.19
N ALA A 4 13.35 4.35 -15.35
CA ALA A 4 12.91 3.42 -14.31
C ALA A 4 12.20 4.17 -13.18
N ASP A 5 12.68 5.37 -12.85
CA ASP A 5 12.08 6.26 -11.87
C ASP A 5 10.72 6.80 -12.35
N ALA A 6 10.63 7.17 -13.64
CA ALA A 6 9.38 7.57 -14.27
C ALA A 6 8.32 6.44 -14.31
N PHE A 7 8.74 5.20 -14.60
CA PHE A 7 7.83 4.04 -14.50
C PHE A 7 7.47 3.69 -13.06
N GLY A 8 8.38 3.88 -12.10
CA GLY A 8 8.08 3.77 -10.67
C GLY A 8 7.04 4.80 -10.23
N GLY A 9 7.11 6.04 -10.74
CA GLY A 9 6.08 7.06 -10.54
C GLY A 9 4.73 6.67 -11.16
N LEU A 10 4.71 6.16 -12.38
CA LEU A 10 3.49 5.72 -13.08
C LEU A 10 2.83 4.49 -12.43
N LEU A 11 3.60 3.52 -11.95
CA LEU A 11 3.07 2.38 -11.20
C LEU A 11 2.50 2.81 -9.83
N ARG A 12 3.05 3.88 -9.25
CA ARG A 12 2.58 4.45 -7.99
C ARG A 12 1.31 5.29 -8.16
N ALA A 13 1.11 5.97 -9.27
CA ALA A 13 -0.21 6.53 -9.62
C ALA A 13 -1.26 5.41 -9.80
N ALA A 14 -0.82 4.19 -10.11
CA ALA A 14 -1.64 2.99 -10.17
C ALA A 14 -1.85 2.31 -8.80
N THR A 15 -1.45 2.88 -7.66
CA THR A 15 -1.83 2.32 -6.33
C THR A 15 -3.32 2.37 -6.03
N ALA A 16 -4.09 3.14 -6.79
CA ALA A 16 -5.55 3.06 -6.83
C ALA A 16 -6.08 1.89 -7.69
N THR A 17 -5.22 0.99 -8.17
CA THR A 17 -5.63 -0.14 -9.01
C THR A 17 -6.15 -1.29 -8.13
N PRO A 18 -7.37 -1.81 -8.36
CA PRO A 18 -7.99 -2.88 -7.57
C PRO A 18 -7.23 -4.22 -7.57
N LYS A 19 -6.10 -4.32 -8.29
CA LYS A 19 -5.28 -5.54 -8.40
C LYS A 19 -4.18 -5.65 -7.33
N ILE A 20 -3.83 -4.57 -6.62
CA ILE A 20 -2.74 -4.61 -5.61
C ILE A 20 -3.19 -5.34 -4.35
N GLU A 21 -4.43 -5.16 -3.92
CA GLU A 21 -4.96 -5.79 -2.71
C GLU A 21 -4.91 -7.34 -2.78
N PRO A 22 -5.35 -8.00 -3.87
CA PRO A 22 -5.15 -9.44 -4.03
C PRO A 22 -3.68 -9.88 -3.98
N VAL A 23 -2.76 -9.08 -4.56
CA VAL A 23 -1.32 -9.39 -4.54
C VAL A 23 -0.80 -9.29 -3.11
N ARG A 24 -1.21 -8.25 -2.36
CA ARG A 24 -0.86 -8.07 -0.95
C ARG A 24 -1.32 -9.27 -0.12
N GLN A 25 -2.59 -9.63 -0.23
CA GLN A 25 -3.16 -10.76 0.52
C GLN A 25 -2.42 -12.06 0.20
N TRP A 26 -2.15 -12.34 -1.07
CA TRP A 26 -1.41 -13.55 -1.46
C TRP A 26 0.02 -13.56 -0.90
N VAL A 27 0.73 -12.42 -0.92
CA VAL A 27 2.08 -12.31 -0.33
C VAL A 27 2.06 -12.58 1.17
N VAL A 28 1.08 -12.03 1.88
CA VAL A 28 0.88 -12.26 3.32
C VAL A 28 0.65 -13.75 3.57
N ASP A 29 -0.35 -14.34 2.91
CA ASP A 29 -0.72 -15.75 3.05
C ASP A 29 0.45 -16.71 2.79
N VAL A 30 1.22 -16.48 1.71
CA VAL A 30 2.37 -17.33 1.37
C VAL A 30 3.49 -17.19 2.39
N THR A 31 3.74 -15.96 2.86
CA THR A 31 4.81 -15.69 3.82
C THR A 31 4.49 -16.27 5.20
N GLU A 32 3.27 -16.05 5.70
CA GLU A 32 2.81 -16.55 7.01
C GLU A 32 2.76 -18.07 7.07
N ARG A 33 2.41 -18.73 5.96
CA ARG A 33 2.43 -20.20 5.85
C ARG A 33 3.83 -20.77 5.61
N GLY A 34 4.87 -19.95 5.52
CA GLY A 34 6.24 -20.39 5.23
C GLY A 34 6.39 -21.07 3.87
N ARG A 35 5.49 -20.78 2.92
CA ARG A 35 5.46 -21.40 1.59
C ARG A 35 6.37 -20.67 0.62
N ARG A 36 6.86 -21.36 -0.40
CA ARG A 36 7.60 -20.76 -1.52
C ARG A 36 6.64 -20.29 -2.59
N GLY A 37 6.80 -19.05 -3.03
CA GLY A 37 5.94 -18.42 -4.03
C GLY A 37 6.70 -17.78 -5.18
N VAL A 38 6.07 -17.71 -6.35
CA VAL A 38 6.55 -16.86 -7.46
C VAL A 38 5.46 -15.90 -7.90
N LEU A 39 5.73 -14.60 -7.81
CA LEU A 39 4.88 -13.54 -8.34
C LEU A 39 5.32 -13.19 -9.76
N VAL A 40 4.48 -13.53 -10.73
CA VAL A 40 4.73 -13.31 -12.16
C VAL A 40 4.06 -12.01 -12.59
N VAL A 41 4.88 -11.13 -13.16
CA VAL A 41 4.43 -9.86 -13.74
C VAL A 41 4.87 -9.75 -15.20
N ARG A 42 4.39 -8.73 -15.91
CA ARG A 42 4.54 -8.62 -17.37
C ARG A 42 6.00 -8.68 -17.87
N ASN A 43 6.92 -8.01 -17.19
CA ASN A 43 8.32 -7.91 -17.60
C ASN A 43 9.24 -7.64 -16.39
N SER A 44 10.56 -7.67 -16.62
CA SER A 44 11.57 -7.47 -15.56
C SER A 44 11.53 -6.08 -14.91
N THR A 45 11.13 -5.05 -15.65
CA THR A 45 10.97 -3.69 -15.10
C THR A 45 9.78 -3.63 -14.13
N ALA A 46 8.66 -4.22 -14.51
CA ALA A 46 7.51 -4.39 -13.63
C ALA A 46 7.87 -5.25 -12.41
N ALA A 47 8.71 -6.28 -12.58
CA ALA A 47 9.13 -7.12 -11.46
C ALA A 47 9.86 -6.31 -10.40
N ARG A 48 10.85 -5.50 -10.83
CA ARG A 48 11.56 -4.58 -9.94
C ARG A 48 10.62 -3.59 -9.27
N ALA A 49 9.75 -2.94 -10.03
CA ALA A 49 8.82 -1.94 -9.49
C ALA A 49 7.84 -2.55 -8.47
N THR A 50 7.29 -3.74 -8.76
CA THR A 50 6.42 -4.47 -7.83
C THR A 50 7.18 -4.91 -6.59
N THR A 51 8.42 -5.40 -6.72
CA THR A 51 9.25 -5.74 -5.55
C THR A 51 9.50 -4.53 -4.67
N THR A 52 9.86 -3.37 -5.24
CA THR A 52 10.05 -2.12 -4.50
C THR A 52 8.76 -1.69 -3.81
N MET A 53 7.62 -1.72 -4.52
CA MET A 53 6.32 -1.38 -3.96
C MET A 53 5.95 -2.29 -2.78
N LEU A 54 6.14 -3.61 -2.89
CA LEU A 54 5.86 -4.56 -1.81
C LEU A 54 6.79 -4.35 -0.62
N GLN A 55 8.06 -3.98 -0.87
CA GLN A 55 9.00 -3.65 0.18
C GLN A 55 8.60 -2.38 0.94
N GLU A 56 8.14 -1.34 0.24
CA GLU A 56 7.70 -0.06 0.82
C GLU A 56 6.35 -0.15 1.55
N HIS A 57 5.54 -1.17 1.25
CA HIS A 57 4.18 -1.30 1.75
C HIS A 57 4.13 -1.83 3.21
N THR A 58 3.42 -1.13 4.09
CA THR A 58 3.33 -1.45 5.54
C THR A 58 2.59 -2.75 5.85
N GLY A 59 1.62 -3.13 5.02
CA GLY A 59 0.86 -4.39 5.17
C GLY A 59 1.57 -5.67 4.68
N ILE A 60 2.84 -5.61 4.28
CA ILE A 60 3.60 -6.80 3.83
C ILE A 60 4.48 -7.31 4.99
N PRO A 61 4.60 -8.62 5.25
CA PRO A 61 5.45 -9.09 6.34
C PRO A 61 6.94 -8.82 6.10
N PHE A 62 7.72 -8.65 7.17
CA PHE A 62 9.18 -8.58 7.06
C PHE A 62 9.73 -9.91 6.51
N GLY A 63 10.79 -9.85 5.70
CA GLY A 63 11.45 -11.05 5.17
C GLY A 63 10.69 -11.82 4.08
N TRP A 64 9.54 -11.32 3.60
CA TRP A 64 8.72 -11.96 2.54
C TRP A 64 9.54 -12.42 1.31
N ARG A 65 10.60 -11.68 0.96
CA ARG A 65 11.52 -11.99 -0.16
C ARG A 65 12.30 -13.30 -0.01
N ARG A 66 12.41 -13.84 1.21
CA ARG A 66 13.02 -15.17 1.45
C ARG A 66 12.19 -16.28 0.84
N ASN A 67 10.87 -16.08 0.81
CA ASN A 67 9.88 -17.05 0.39
C ASN A 67 9.36 -16.79 -1.02
N ILE A 68 9.36 -15.53 -1.47
CA ILE A 68 8.71 -15.13 -2.71
C ILE A 68 9.70 -14.48 -3.68
N LEU A 69 9.71 -14.97 -4.92
CA LEU A 69 10.43 -14.36 -6.03
C LEU A 69 9.47 -13.58 -6.94
N THR A 70 9.78 -12.31 -7.23
CA THR A 70 9.07 -11.55 -8.26
C THR A 70 9.81 -11.65 -9.59
N VAL A 71 9.16 -12.14 -10.64
CA VAL A 71 9.80 -12.43 -11.93
C VAL A 71 8.99 -11.90 -13.10
N GLY A 72 9.68 -11.58 -14.20
CA GLY A 72 9.01 -11.29 -15.46
C GLY A 72 8.47 -12.57 -16.10
N LEU A 73 7.35 -12.47 -16.80
CA LEU A 73 6.75 -13.56 -17.56
C LEU A 73 7.75 -14.20 -18.54
N ARG A 74 8.59 -13.39 -19.18
CA ARG A 74 9.64 -13.87 -20.07
C ARG A 74 10.69 -14.71 -19.34
N ASP A 75 11.03 -14.39 -18.10
CA ASP A 75 12.04 -15.15 -17.34
C ASP A 75 11.49 -16.51 -16.92
N LEU A 76 10.22 -16.57 -16.53
CA LEU A 76 9.51 -17.83 -16.31
C LEU A 76 9.47 -18.70 -17.57
N LEU A 77 9.16 -18.09 -18.72
CA LEU A 77 9.11 -18.79 -20.02
C LEU A 77 10.43 -19.42 -20.45
N HIS A 78 11.55 -18.75 -20.18
CA HIS A 78 12.86 -19.27 -20.56
C HIS A 78 13.46 -20.19 -19.48
N GLY A 79 12.70 -20.58 -18.44
CA GLY A 79 13.22 -21.42 -17.35
C GLY A 79 14.32 -20.75 -16.54
N ARG A 80 14.37 -19.40 -16.52
CA ARG A 80 15.40 -18.61 -15.82
C ARG A 80 15.02 -18.31 -14.36
N VAL A 81 13.96 -18.93 -13.87
CA VAL A 81 13.48 -18.76 -12.50
C VAL A 81 14.13 -19.83 -11.63
N PRO A 82 15.01 -19.46 -10.69
CA PRO A 82 15.64 -20.43 -9.82
C PRO A 82 14.62 -21.00 -8.82
N ARG A 83 14.92 -22.18 -8.27
CA ARG A 83 14.17 -22.80 -7.15
C ARG A 83 12.73 -23.22 -7.48
N LEU A 84 12.44 -23.55 -8.74
CA LEU A 84 11.25 -24.32 -9.11
C LEU A 84 11.48 -25.83 -8.77
N PRO A 85 10.42 -26.60 -8.45
CA PRO A 85 9.02 -26.18 -8.29
C PRO A 85 8.78 -25.39 -7.00
N VAL A 86 7.68 -24.62 -6.94
CA VAL A 86 7.26 -23.83 -5.77
C VAL A 86 5.85 -24.22 -5.32
N ASP A 87 5.41 -23.75 -4.15
CA ASP A 87 4.07 -24.09 -3.65
C ASP A 87 2.97 -23.33 -4.40
N SER A 88 3.18 -22.04 -4.70
CA SER A 88 2.16 -21.19 -5.32
C SER A 88 2.77 -20.23 -6.35
N ILE A 89 2.11 -20.07 -7.50
CA ILE A 89 2.47 -19.07 -8.52
C ILE A 89 1.32 -18.09 -8.69
N MET A 90 1.59 -16.80 -8.59
CA MET A 90 0.59 -15.75 -8.82
C MET A 90 0.87 -14.98 -10.10
N PHE A 91 -0.12 -14.86 -10.98
CA PHE A 91 -0.10 -14.00 -12.16
C PHE A 91 -0.88 -12.70 -11.88
N ALA A 92 -0.15 -11.59 -11.78
CA ALA A 92 -0.73 -10.27 -11.56
C ALA A 92 -1.24 -9.64 -12.88
N GLY A 93 -2.14 -10.33 -13.58
CA GLY A 93 -2.72 -9.88 -14.84
C GLY A 93 -3.21 -11.02 -15.76
N PRO A 94 -3.68 -10.68 -16.97
CA PRO A 94 -4.15 -11.66 -17.93
C PRO A 94 -3.02 -12.61 -18.31
N VAL A 95 -3.33 -13.91 -18.38
CA VAL A 95 -2.43 -14.91 -18.99
C VAL A 95 -2.60 -14.81 -20.52
N PRO A 96 -1.55 -14.43 -21.27
CA PRO A 96 -1.63 -14.45 -22.72
C PRO A 96 -1.81 -15.88 -23.23
N LYS A 97 -2.61 -16.06 -24.29
CA LYS A 97 -2.92 -17.39 -24.88
C LYS A 97 -1.66 -18.19 -25.21
N ALA A 98 -0.62 -17.52 -25.72
CA ALA A 98 0.67 -18.13 -26.05
C ALA A 98 1.37 -18.79 -24.85
N PHE A 99 0.98 -18.45 -23.62
CA PHE A 99 1.62 -18.88 -22.39
C PHE A 99 0.68 -19.70 -21.48
N ALA A 100 -0.52 -20.04 -21.96
CA ALA A 100 -1.45 -20.89 -21.22
C ALA A 100 -0.88 -22.30 -20.97
N SER A 101 0.04 -22.76 -21.82
CA SER A 101 0.75 -24.03 -21.64
C SER A 101 1.61 -24.04 -20.39
N LEU A 102 2.29 -22.94 -20.04
CA LEU A 102 3.07 -22.86 -18.80
C LEU A 102 2.19 -23.01 -17.56
N VAL A 103 0.99 -22.44 -17.59
CA VAL A 103 0.00 -22.57 -16.51
C VAL A 103 -0.50 -24.02 -16.39
N ALA A 104 -0.39 -24.79 -17.47
CA ALA A 104 -0.78 -26.18 -17.54
C ALA A 104 0.37 -27.17 -17.20
N VAL A 105 1.60 -26.69 -16.96
CA VAL A 105 2.74 -27.51 -16.51
C VAL A 105 2.88 -27.37 -14.98
N PRO A 106 3.07 -28.47 -14.23
CA PRO A 106 3.14 -28.43 -12.78
C PRO A 106 4.51 -27.93 -12.29
N THR A 107 4.77 -26.63 -12.46
CA THR A 107 5.88 -25.95 -11.77
C THR A 107 5.48 -25.44 -10.38
N ALA A 108 4.19 -25.58 -10.02
CA ALA A 108 3.67 -25.33 -8.69
C ALA A 108 2.42 -26.14 -8.35
N ALA A 109 2.14 -26.27 -7.04
CA ALA A 109 0.95 -26.95 -6.53
C ALA A 109 -0.32 -26.08 -6.67
N GLU A 110 -0.17 -24.76 -6.60
CA GLU A 110 -1.26 -23.79 -6.74
C GLU A 110 -0.91 -22.71 -7.76
N LEU A 111 -1.90 -22.29 -8.54
CA LEU A 111 -1.75 -21.17 -9.47
C LEU A 111 -2.93 -20.20 -9.33
N VAL A 112 -2.59 -18.94 -9.03
CA VAL A 112 -3.55 -17.85 -8.78
C VAL A 112 -3.45 -16.84 -9.92
N VAL A 113 -4.57 -16.50 -10.57
CA VAL A 113 -4.61 -15.49 -11.65
C VAL A 113 -5.51 -14.34 -11.26
N VAL A 114 -4.99 -13.10 -11.30
CA VAL A 114 -5.78 -11.88 -11.04
C VAL A 114 -6.29 -11.27 -12.34
N GLY A 115 -7.56 -11.54 -12.66
CA GLY A 115 -8.27 -10.91 -13.77
C GLY A 115 -8.93 -9.57 -13.41
N ALA A 116 -9.16 -8.70 -14.39
CA ALA A 116 -9.98 -7.50 -14.27
C ALA A 116 -11.49 -7.86 -14.38
N GLY A 117 -11.98 -8.65 -13.43
CA GLY A 117 -13.39 -9.04 -13.34
C GLY A 117 -13.72 -10.42 -13.88
N SER A 118 -15.02 -10.73 -13.88
CA SER A 118 -15.56 -12.08 -14.13
C SER A 118 -15.25 -12.61 -15.52
N TRP A 119 -15.27 -11.76 -16.55
CA TRP A 119 -15.01 -12.17 -17.93
C TRP A 119 -13.56 -12.60 -18.14
N GLU A 120 -12.58 -11.81 -17.67
CA GLU A 120 -11.16 -12.13 -17.82
C GLU A 120 -10.82 -13.41 -17.06
N GLY A 121 -11.40 -13.61 -15.87
CA GLY A 121 -11.30 -14.86 -15.13
C GLY A 121 -11.87 -16.06 -15.89
N SER A 122 -13.05 -15.92 -16.52
CA SER A 122 -13.65 -17.00 -17.33
C SER A 122 -12.81 -17.31 -18.57
N ARG A 123 -12.25 -16.30 -19.22
CA ARG A 123 -11.38 -16.46 -20.39
C ARG A 123 -10.09 -17.19 -20.02
N ALA A 124 -9.44 -16.80 -18.93
CA ALA A 124 -8.22 -17.46 -18.46
C ALA A 124 -8.50 -18.93 -18.11
N ALA A 125 -9.57 -19.19 -17.36
CA ALA A 125 -10.04 -20.54 -17.05
C ALA A 125 -10.19 -21.40 -18.32
N ARG A 126 -10.92 -20.89 -19.33
CA ARG A 126 -11.13 -21.60 -20.61
C ARG A 126 -9.82 -21.92 -21.32
N GLN A 127 -8.91 -20.95 -21.41
CA GLN A 127 -7.61 -21.15 -22.08
C GLN A 127 -6.78 -22.22 -21.38
N ILE A 128 -6.77 -22.22 -20.05
CA ILE A 128 -6.05 -23.22 -19.24
C ILE A 128 -6.67 -24.60 -19.46
N THR A 129 -8.00 -24.73 -19.35
CA THR A 129 -8.70 -26.00 -19.57
C THR A 129 -8.48 -26.56 -20.98
N GLN A 130 -8.59 -25.71 -22.02
CA GLN A 130 -8.33 -26.11 -23.40
C GLN A 130 -6.89 -26.60 -23.57
N THR A 131 -5.93 -25.91 -22.95
CA THR A 131 -4.52 -26.28 -23.05
C THR A 131 -4.22 -27.57 -22.31
N LEU A 132 -4.78 -27.78 -21.13
CA LEU A 132 -4.68 -29.05 -20.39
C LEU A 132 -5.25 -30.21 -21.21
N ASN A 133 -6.42 -30.03 -21.82
CA ASN A 133 -7.02 -31.07 -22.68
C ASN A 133 -6.13 -31.37 -23.88
N ALA A 134 -5.58 -30.35 -24.54
CA ALA A 134 -4.67 -30.52 -25.66
C ALA A 134 -3.38 -31.25 -25.25
N LEU A 135 -2.80 -30.90 -24.09
CA LEU A 135 -1.61 -31.56 -23.54
C LEU A 135 -1.89 -33.03 -23.18
N THR A 136 -3.06 -33.32 -22.61
CA THR A 136 -3.48 -34.71 -22.33
C THR A 136 -3.63 -35.50 -23.62
N GLY A 137 -4.24 -34.91 -24.67
CA GLY A 137 -4.34 -35.52 -25.99
C GLY A 137 -2.97 -35.83 -26.61
N LEU A 138 -2.06 -34.84 -26.59
CA LEU A 138 -0.68 -35.01 -27.08
C LEU A 138 0.09 -36.08 -26.29
N ARG A 139 -0.07 -36.14 -24.96
CA ARG A 139 0.56 -37.19 -24.14
C ARG A 139 0.05 -38.57 -24.51
N ARG A 140 -1.27 -38.70 -24.70
CA ARG A 140 -1.90 -39.95 -25.14
C ARG A 140 -1.37 -40.39 -26.49
N GLU A 141 -1.41 -39.50 -27.48
CA GLU A 141 -0.90 -39.78 -28.83
C GLU A 141 0.60 -40.13 -28.82
N THR A 142 1.41 -39.42 -28.02
CA THR A 142 2.84 -39.70 -27.89
C THR A 142 3.08 -41.10 -27.32
N VAL A 143 2.34 -41.50 -26.27
CA VAL A 143 2.43 -42.85 -25.68
C VAL A 143 1.96 -43.90 -26.68
N GLU A 144 0.80 -43.70 -27.32
CA GLU A 144 0.27 -44.64 -28.32
C GLU A 144 1.22 -44.88 -29.50
N ILE A 145 1.92 -43.84 -29.96
CA ILE A 145 2.87 -43.94 -31.08
C ILE A 145 4.24 -44.47 -30.62
N SER A 146 4.74 -44.01 -29.47
CA SER A 146 6.13 -44.27 -29.04
C SER A 146 6.27 -45.57 -28.28
N SER A 147 5.29 -45.96 -27.46
CA SER A 147 5.37 -47.17 -26.64
C SER A 147 5.53 -48.45 -27.45
N PRO A 148 4.82 -48.68 -28.58
CA PRO A 148 5.08 -49.85 -29.42
C PRO A 148 6.46 -49.85 -30.05
N ARG A 149 7.03 -48.66 -30.33
CA ARG A 149 8.37 -48.52 -30.91
C ARG A 149 9.49 -48.72 -29.90
N LEU A 150 9.18 -48.51 -28.62
CA LEU A 150 10.13 -48.61 -27.51
C LEU A 150 9.93 -49.90 -26.68
N ASP A 151 8.98 -50.75 -27.04
CA ASP A 151 8.59 -51.97 -26.32
C ASP A 151 8.26 -51.71 -24.83
N VAL A 152 7.64 -50.56 -24.54
CA VAL A 152 7.25 -50.15 -23.19
C VAL A 152 5.76 -50.44 -22.97
N PRO A 153 5.37 -51.21 -21.93
CA PRO A 153 3.97 -51.46 -21.63
C PRO A 153 3.20 -50.16 -21.35
N THR A 154 2.01 -50.02 -21.94
CA THR A 154 1.16 -48.81 -21.82
C THR A 154 0.15 -48.86 -20.67
N THR A 155 0.01 -50.01 -20.02
CA THR A 155 -1.04 -50.29 -19.04
C THR A 155 -0.85 -49.45 -17.76
N GLY A 156 -1.85 -48.61 -17.44
CA GLY A 156 -1.85 -47.79 -16.22
C GLY A 156 -1.14 -46.42 -16.31
N LEU A 157 -0.65 -46.03 -17.49
CA LEU A 157 0.02 -44.73 -17.68
C LEU A 157 -0.93 -43.53 -17.78
N PHE A 158 -2.24 -43.78 -17.92
CA PHE A 158 -3.25 -42.74 -18.00
C PHE A 158 -4.03 -42.66 -16.69
N ASP A 159 -3.67 -41.71 -15.83
CA ASP A 159 -4.51 -41.31 -14.71
C ASP A 159 -5.58 -40.36 -15.24
N ASP A 160 -6.84 -40.81 -15.29
CA ASP A 160 -8.02 -40.05 -15.74
C ASP A 160 -8.44 -38.96 -14.75
N ARG A 161 -7.71 -38.78 -13.65
CA ARG A 161 -7.93 -37.67 -12.72
C ARG A 161 -7.77 -36.34 -13.46
N ARG A 162 -8.83 -35.52 -13.46
CA ARG A 162 -8.74 -34.10 -13.84
C ARG A 162 -7.72 -33.44 -12.89
N PRO A 163 -6.49 -33.17 -13.32
CA PRO A 163 -5.40 -32.87 -12.38
C PRO A 163 -5.45 -31.44 -11.86
N VAL A 164 -6.37 -30.61 -12.40
CA VAL A 164 -6.44 -29.18 -12.12
C VAL A 164 -7.89 -28.78 -11.86
N LEU A 165 -8.16 -28.34 -10.64
CA LEU A 165 -9.41 -27.69 -10.26
C LEU A 165 -9.30 -26.19 -10.54
N VAL A 166 -10.17 -25.65 -11.40
CA VAL A 166 -10.23 -24.20 -11.67
C VAL A 166 -11.34 -23.59 -10.81
N THR A 167 -10.98 -22.68 -9.90
CA THR A 167 -11.93 -21.99 -9.02
C THR A 167 -11.91 -20.48 -9.20
N ARG A 168 -13.01 -19.82 -8.84
CA ARG A 168 -13.13 -18.36 -8.68
C ARG A 168 -13.62 -18.07 -7.27
N GLY A 169 -12.82 -17.38 -6.47
CA GLY A 169 -13.18 -17.07 -5.08
C GLY A 169 -13.51 -18.32 -4.26
N GLY A 170 -12.87 -19.46 -4.56
CA GLY A 170 -13.13 -20.74 -3.91
C GLY A 170 -14.23 -21.61 -4.55
N SER A 171 -15.04 -21.07 -5.46
CA SER A 171 -16.09 -21.85 -6.14
C SER A 171 -15.60 -22.42 -7.49
N PRO A 172 -15.86 -23.70 -7.83
CA PRO A 172 -15.54 -24.25 -9.14
C PRO A 172 -16.20 -23.46 -10.27
N ILE A 173 -15.45 -23.17 -11.34
CA ILE A 173 -16.01 -22.52 -12.53
C ILE A 173 -16.52 -23.63 -13.46
N ALA A 174 -17.82 -23.66 -13.72
CA ALA A 174 -18.36 -24.47 -14.80
C ALA A 174 -17.88 -23.92 -16.16
N PRO A 175 -17.46 -24.77 -17.11
CA PRO A 175 -17.15 -24.30 -18.46
C PRO A 175 -18.41 -23.64 -19.05
N LEU A 176 -18.34 -22.34 -19.33
CA LEU A 176 -19.42 -21.62 -20.00
C LEU A 176 -19.52 -22.10 -21.45
N ASP A 177 -20.72 -22.53 -21.85
CA ASP A 177 -21.06 -22.82 -23.23
C ASP A 177 -21.00 -21.56 -24.11
N ASP A 178 -20.70 -21.82 -25.37
CA ASP A 178 -20.30 -20.88 -26.41
C ASP A 178 -21.47 -19.98 -26.83
N ALA A 179 -21.71 -18.89 -26.10
CA ALA A 179 -22.62 -17.86 -26.57
C ALA A 179 -22.26 -16.48 -26.01
N THR A 180 -21.99 -15.56 -26.94
CA THR A 180 -21.84 -14.11 -26.78
C THR A 180 -20.50 -13.60 -26.23
N SER A 181 -19.63 -13.19 -27.16
CA SER A 181 -18.54 -12.24 -26.94
C SER A 181 -19.09 -10.81 -27.15
N PRO A 182 -19.25 -9.98 -26.11
CA PRO A 182 -19.73 -8.61 -26.25
C PRO A 182 -18.56 -7.60 -26.28
N TRP A 183 -17.60 -7.76 -27.19
CA TRP A 183 -16.63 -6.68 -27.44
C TRP A 183 -17.28 -5.70 -28.43
N GLU A 184 -17.42 -4.41 -28.12
CA GLU A 184 -16.31 -3.46 -27.95
C GLU A 184 -16.46 -2.51 -26.73
N PRO A 185 -15.36 -2.15 -26.04
CA PRO A 185 -15.27 -0.82 -25.44
C PRO A 185 -13.86 -0.21 -25.59
N PHE A 186 -13.62 0.51 -26.68
CA PHE A 186 -12.64 1.62 -26.70
C PHE A 186 -13.31 2.96 -26.37
N VAL A 187 -14.32 2.95 -25.49
CA VAL A 187 -14.96 4.17 -24.97
C VAL A 187 -14.64 4.32 -23.48
N ILE A 188 -13.35 4.31 -23.17
CA ILE A 188 -12.86 5.05 -22.01
C ILE A 188 -11.90 6.07 -22.62
N ASP A 189 -12.31 7.33 -22.59
CA ASP A 189 -11.45 8.44 -22.96
C ASP A 189 -10.27 8.46 -21.98
N VAL A 190 -9.17 7.83 -22.39
CA VAL A 190 -7.92 7.72 -21.64
C VAL A 190 -7.39 9.12 -21.32
N LEU A 191 -7.66 10.13 -22.15
CA LEU A 191 -7.28 11.51 -21.87
C LEU A 191 -8.17 12.14 -20.78
N ALA A 192 -9.45 11.76 -20.67
CA ALA A 192 -10.30 12.19 -19.56
C ALA A 192 -9.90 11.55 -18.23
N LEU A 193 -9.47 10.29 -18.22
CA LEU A 193 -8.93 9.61 -17.03
C LEU A 193 -7.56 10.16 -16.61
N LEU A 194 -6.70 10.47 -17.58
CA LEU A 194 -5.40 11.11 -17.33
C LEU A 194 -5.58 12.53 -16.80
N ARG A 195 -6.55 13.31 -17.32
CA ARG A 195 -6.89 14.64 -16.77
C ARG A 195 -7.38 14.58 -15.32
N ARG A 196 -8.13 13.53 -14.96
CA ARG A 196 -8.61 13.27 -13.59
C ARG A 196 -7.51 12.83 -12.62
N ALA A 197 -6.49 12.12 -13.12
CA ALA A 197 -5.32 11.72 -12.35
C ALA A 197 -4.33 12.87 -12.15
N SER A 198 -4.20 13.77 -13.14
CA SER A 198 -3.38 14.99 -13.00
C SER A 198 -4.03 16.09 -12.14
N SER A 199 -5.33 16.01 -11.85
CA SER A 199 -6.04 16.96 -10.97
C SER A 199 -6.17 16.51 -9.51
N ASN A 200 -5.84 15.25 -9.19
CA ASN A 200 -5.89 14.70 -7.84
C ASN A 200 -4.50 14.27 -7.38
N GLY A 201 -3.72 15.26 -6.92
CA GLY A 201 -2.62 14.98 -5.99
C GLY A 201 -3.22 14.52 -4.66
N ALA A 202 -3.50 13.22 -4.55
CA ALA A 202 -3.97 12.63 -3.32
C ALA A 202 -2.77 12.33 -2.42
N ASP A 203 -2.54 13.21 -1.44
CA ASP A 203 -1.80 12.85 -0.23
C ASP A 203 -2.49 11.65 0.42
N SER A 204 -1.87 10.48 0.35
CA SER A 204 -2.32 9.30 1.08
C SER A 204 -1.84 9.40 2.53
N SER A 205 -2.57 10.15 3.35
CA SER A 205 -2.44 10.09 4.82
C SER A 205 -3.14 8.82 5.32
N SER A 206 -2.40 7.71 5.38
CA SER A 206 -2.80 6.56 6.19
C SER A 206 -2.46 6.86 7.64
N THR A 207 -3.50 7.13 8.44
CA THR A 207 -3.48 7.26 9.90
C THR A 207 -3.86 5.91 10.51
N ALA A 208 -2.89 4.99 10.57
CA ALA A 208 -3.05 3.78 11.38
C ALA A 208 -2.86 4.15 12.86
N VAL A 209 -3.92 4.00 13.66
CA VAL A 209 -3.87 4.20 15.13
C VAL A 209 -3.00 3.10 15.75
N PRO A 210 -2.03 3.44 16.63
CA PRO A 210 -1.16 2.44 17.23
C PRO A 210 -1.86 1.68 18.36
N PRO A 211 -1.52 0.40 18.57
CA PRO A 211 -1.79 -0.26 19.84
C PRO A 211 -0.96 0.41 20.95
N THR A 212 -1.60 0.68 22.08
CA THR A 212 -0.96 1.07 23.34
C THR A 212 0.03 -0.02 23.75
N ARG A 213 1.31 0.33 23.96
CA ARG A 213 2.37 -0.63 24.30
C ARG A 213 2.74 -0.49 25.78
N ASN A 214 2.97 -1.62 26.44
CA ASN A 214 3.52 -1.67 27.79
C ASN A 214 5.04 -1.48 27.72
N ASP A 215 5.60 -0.62 28.59
CA ASP A 215 7.01 -0.21 28.56
C ASP A 215 8.03 -1.33 28.90
N THR A 216 7.57 -2.50 29.35
CA THR A 216 8.43 -3.63 29.76
C THR A 216 8.49 -4.78 28.75
N GLU A 217 7.78 -4.70 27.64
CA GLU A 217 7.72 -5.77 26.63
C GLU A 217 8.87 -5.66 25.63
N LEU A 218 9.55 -6.79 25.38
CA LEU A 218 10.51 -6.90 24.28
C LEU A 218 9.75 -7.00 22.95
N VAL A 219 10.13 -6.20 21.98
CA VAL A 219 9.50 -6.13 20.66
C VAL A 219 10.53 -6.41 19.58
N ASP A 220 10.12 -7.16 18.56
CA ASP A 220 10.94 -7.41 17.38
C ASP A 220 11.10 -6.12 16.55
N ALA A 221 12.35 -5.70 16.36
CA ALA A 221 12.68 -4.45 15.67
C ALA A 221 13.86 -4.62 14.69
N LEU A 222 13.89 -3.75 13.70
CA LEU A 222 15.04 -3.54 12.81
C LEU A 222 15.97 -2.52 13.41
N ARG A 223 17.25 -2.90 13.56
CA ARG A 223 18.32 -1.95 13.83
C ARG A 223 18.74 -1.25 12.54
N ILE A 224 18.75 0.07 12.57
CA ILE A 224 19.23 0.95 11.51
C ILE A 224 20.44 1.68 12.07
N SER A 225 21.58 1.57 11.40
CA SER A 225 22.83 2.21 11.80
C SER A 225 23.07 3.41 10.90
N PHE A 226 23.47 4.54 11.48
CA PHE A 226 23.77 5.77 10.78
C PHE A 226 25.28 5.98 10.62
N THR A 227 25.66 6.80 9.64
CA THR A 227 27.07 7.10 9.31
C THR A 227 27.83 7.84 10.41
N ASP A 228 27.14 8.50 11.33
CA ASP A 228 27.70 9.14 12.53
C ASP A 228 27.91 8.16 13.69
N GLY A 229 27.59 6.88 13.50
CA GLY A 229 27.71 5.82 14.49
C GLY A 229 26.48 5.65 15.39
N GLN A 230 25.49 6.54 15.30
CA GLN A 230 24.23 6.39 16.02
C GLN A 230 23.39 5.27 15.43
N HIS A 231 22.41 4.79 16.19
CA HIS A 231 21.51 3.74 15.71
C HIS A 231 20.08 3.92 16.21
N LEU A 232 19.13 3.36 15.46
CA LEU A 232 17.70 3.51 15.67
C LEU A 232 17.02 2.15 15.50
N TRP A 233 16.19 1.75 16.47
CA TRP A 233 15.34 0.58 16.33
C TRP A 233 13.93 0.96 15.88
N LEU A 234 13.44 0.31 14.82
CA LEU A 234 12.08 0.51 14.31
C LEU A 234 11.35 -0.81 14.10
N ALA A 235 10.03 -0.83 14.29
CA ALA A 235 9.27 -1.96 13.80
C ALA A 235 9.35 -1.99 12.26
N PRO A 236 9.42 -3.17 11.61
CA PRO A 236 9.64 -3.26 10.16
C PRO A 236 8.66 -2.50 9.27
N ASN A 237 7.44 -2.30 9.79
CA ASN A 237 6.34 -1.64 9.09
C ASN A 237 6.08 -0.22 9.59
N ASP A 238 6.93 0.32 10.46
CA ASP A 238 6.86 1.73 10.85
C ASP A 238 7.17 2.62 9.66
N ILE A 239 6.44 3.74 9.56
CA ILE A 239 6.57 4.67 8.44
C ILE A 239 7.68 5.66 8.75
N VAL A 240 8.62 5.81 7.82
CA VAL A 240 9.72 6.77 7.87
C VAL A 240 9.73 7.66 6.64
N TYR A 241 10.24 8.88 6.79
CA TYR A 241 10.46 9.81 5.69
C TYR A 241 11.87 9.57 5.13
N ARG A 242 11.94 8.92 3.98
CA ARG A 242 13.18 8.62 3.27
C ARG A 242 13.40 9.57 2.10
N ARG A 243 14.63 10.04 1.95
CA ARG A 243 15.19 10.57 0.72
C ARG A 243 15.88 9.47 -0.08
N SER A 244 15.53 9.36 -1.36
CA SER A 244 16.28 8.57 -2.34
C SER A 244 16.59 9.46 -3.53
N GLY A 245 17.82 9.97 -3.64
CA GLY A 245 18.18 10.99 -4.62
C GLY A 245 17.49 12.33 -4.34
N ASN A 246 16.77 12.88 -5.34
CA ASN A 246 16.07 14.17 -5.23
C ASN A 246 14.59 14.04 -4.80
N GLU A 247 14.17 12.87 -4.31
CA GLU A 247 12.78 12.63 -3.91
C GLU A 247 12.66 12.18 -2.45
N ALA A 248 11.83 12.88 -1.69
CA ALA A 248 11.36 12.55 -0.35
C ALA A 248 10.09 11.71 -0.41
N ARG A 249 10.02 10.61 0.36
CA ARG A 249 8.92 9.65 0.31
C ARG A 249 8.68 9.01 1.67
N ARG A 250 7.41 8.67 1.97
CA ARG A 250 7.04 7.84 3.13
C ARG A 250 7.16 6.36 2.77
N VAL A 251 7.92 5.60 3.53
CA VAL A 251 8.13 4.15 3.29
C VAL A 251 8.14 3.37 4.60
N ALA A 252 7.88 2.07 4.54
CA ALA A 252 8.11 1.17 5.67
C ALA A 252 9.61 1.09 6.02
N ALA A 253 9.96 0.98 7.30
CA ALA A 253 11.34 0.90 7.79
C ALA A 253 12.14 -0.23 7.13
N LYS A 254 11.51 -1.38 6.87
CA LYS A 254 12.15 -2.51 6.14
C LYS A 254 12.58 -2.17 4.71
N ALA A 255 12.09 -1.07 4.13
CA ALA A 255 12.45 -0.63 2.78
C ALA A 255 13.69 0.22 2.72
N LEU A 256 14.23 0.62 3.88
CA LEU A 256 15.48 1.36 3.99
C LEU A 256 16.66 0.51 3.52
N VAL A 257 17.62 1.16 2.89
CA VAL A 257 18.90 0.57 2.46
C VAL A 257 20.05 1.53 2.78
N SER A 258 21.27 1.01 2.79
CA SER A 258 22.49 1.83 2.91
C SER A 258 22.52 2.96 1.87
N GLY A 259 22.91 4.17 2.30
CA GLY A 259 22.93 5.41 1.52
C GLY A 259 21.59 6.15 1.45
N ASP A 260 20.50 5.59 1.99
CA ASP A 260 19.27 6.33 2.18
C ASP A 260 19.46 7.41 3.27
N VAL A 261 18.80 8.55 3.13
CA VAL A 261 18.75 9.57 4.20
C VAL A 261 17.36 9.61 4.78
N ILE A 262 17.22 9.55 6.10
CA ILE A 262 15.93 9.66 6.78
C ILE A 262 15.82 10.97 7.57
N ALA A 263 14.61 11.49 7.65
CA ALA A 263 14.29 12.65 8.51
C ALA A 263 13.65 12.18 9.82
N LEU A 264 14.22 12.63 10.93
CA LEU A 264 13.77 12.36 12.31
C LEU A 264 13.41 13.67 13.01
N VAL A 265 12.56 13.60 14.04
CA VAL A 265 12.13 14.78 14.84
C VAL A 265 12.52 14.55 16.29
N ASP A 266 13.25 15.48 16.90
CA ASP A 266 13.79 15.36 18.26
C ASP A 266 14.60 14.07 18.47
N ALA A 267 15.38 13.67 17.47
CA ALA A 267 16.09 12.38 17.45
C ALA A 267 15.16 11.18 17.70
N THR A 268 13.87 11.32 17.37
CA THR A 268 12.89 10.25 17.41
C THR A 268 12.23 10.07 16.04
N ALA A 269 12.10 8.81 15.64
CA ALA A 269 11.25 8.39 14.53
C ALA A 269 9.81 8.26 15.03
N ARG A 270 9.20 9.39 15.40
CA ARG A 270 7.77 9.39 15.70
C ARG A 270 6.96 9.17 14.43
N ARG A 271 5.95 8.28 14.53
CA ARG A 271 5.14 7.76 13.43
C ARG A 271 4.33 8.81 12.65
N ASP A 272 4.21 10.02 13.18
CA ASP A 272 3.69 11.17 12.46
C ASP A 272 4.55 12.41 12.76
N LEU A 273 5.42 12.71 11.80
CA LEU A 273 6.30 13.86 11.82
C LEU A 273 5.50 15.16 12.03
N PHE A 274 4.31 15.25 11.41
CA PHE A 274 3.45 16.41 11.58
C PHE A 274 2.88 16.52 12.99
N ARG A 275 2.36 15.42 13.56
CA ARG A 275 1.80 15.44 14.92
C ARG A 275 2.87 15.81 15.95
N SER A 276 4.09 15.33 15.76
CA SER A 276 5.23 15.66 16.62
C SER A 276 5.58 17.15 16.56
N VAL A 277 5.57 17.74 15.35
CA VAL A 277 5.72 19.18 15.17
C VAL A 277 4.60 19.95 15.87
N ILE A 278 3.33 19.53 15.74
CA ILE A 278 2.21 20.19 16.44
C ILE A 278 2.33 20.05 17.96
N ASP A 279 2.76 18.90 18.47
CA ASP A 279 2.99 18.68 19.91
C ASP A 279 4.06 19.63 20.45
N VAL A 280 5.17 19.79 19.73
CA VAL A 280 6.24 20.76 20.07
C VAL A 280 5.69 22.18 20.02
N LEU A 281 4.97 22.55 18.97
CA LEU A 281 4.35 23.87 18.85
C LEU A 281 3.34 24.16 19.97
N ALA A 282 2.65 23.13 20.47
CA ALA A 282 1.74 23.24 21.60
C ALA A 282 2.45 23.54 22.93
N THR A 283 3.71 23.14 23.09
CA THR A 283 4.51 23.55 24.26
C THR A 283 4.82 25.05 24.27
N VAL A 284 4.88 25.68 23.09
CA VAL A 284 5.22 27.09 22.91
C VAL A 284 3.98 27.97 22.86
N ASN A 285 2.89 27.50 22.25
CA ASN A 285 1.65 28.25 22.12
C ASN A 285 0.41 27.40 22.48
N PRO A 286 -0.33 27.77 23.55
CA PRO A 286 -1.53 27.05 23.98
C PRO A 286 -2.65 26.96 22.94
N GLU A 287 -2.67 27.80 21.89
CA GLU A 287 -3.67 27.71 20.82
C GLU A 287 -3.58 26.38 20.04
N TYR A 288 -2.40 25.77 19.96
CA TYR A 288 -2.26 24.43 19.35
C TYR A 288 -2.93 23.34 20.20
N HIS A 289 -3.01 23.48 21.52
CA HIS A 289 -3.79 22.55 22.36
C HIS A 289 -5.28 22.60 22.01
N LEU A 290 -5.81 23.78 21.69
CA LEU A 290 -7.21 23.93 21.26
C LEU A 290 -7.44 23.29 19.88
N LEU A 291 -6.51 23.46 18.94
CA LEU A 291 -6.57 22.78 17.64
C LEU A 291 -6.60 21.26 17.80
N MET A 292 -5.70 20.71 18.61
CA MET A 292 -5.65 19.28 18.92
C MET A 292 -6.92 18.79 19.62
N PHE A 293 -7.46 19.57 20.56
CA PHE A 293 -8.70 19.23 21.24
C PHE A 293 -9.85 19.08 20.24
N PHE A 294 -10.03 20.03 19.33
CA PHE A 294 -11.11 20.01 18.35
C PHE A 294 -10.91 18.93 17.27
N ASP A 295 -9.68 18.62 16.88
CA ASP A 295 -9.37 17.48 16.01
C ASP A 295 -9.70 16.15 16.67
N ASN A 296 -9.30 15.96 17.94
CA ASN A 296 -9.66 14.77 18.70
C ASN A 296 -11.17 14.66 18.90
N LEU A 297 -11.87 15.78 19.13
CA LEU A 297 -13.32 15.81 19.22
C LEU A 297 -13.95 15.33 17.91
N TRP A 298 -13.49 15.80 16.75
CA TRP A 298 -13.96 15.30 15.46
C TRP A 298 -13.82 13.78 15.34
N HIS A 299 -12.62 13.25 15.59
CA HIS A 299 -12.33 11.81 15.46
C HIS A 299 -13.17 10.97 16.43
N ALA A 300 -13.34 11.42 17.68
CA ALA A 300 -14.19 10.74 18.66
C ALA A 300 -15.66 10.69 18.22
N ARG A 301 -16.18 11.78 17.64
CA ARG A 301 -17.58 11.85 17.16
C ARG A 301 -17.81 11.03 15.91
N ILE A 302 -16.81 10.98 15.01
CA ILE A 302 -16.84 10.08 13.85
C ILE A 302 -16.92 8.61 14.28
N GLU A 303 -16.16 8.23 15.31
CA GLU A 303 -16.20 6.88 15.85
C GLU A 303 -17.56 6.54 16.47
N ALA A 304 -18.16 7.50 17.19
CA ALA A 304 -19.52 7.39 17.70
C ALA A 304 -20.58 7.28 16.58
N ALA A 305 -20.41 8.01 15.47
CA ALA A 305 -21.29 7.91 14.31
C ALA A 305 -21.17 6.54 13.61
N ARG A 306 -19.94 6.00 13.53
CA ARG A 306 -19.66 4.68 12.96
C ARG A 306 -20.33 3.56 13.76
N SER A 307 -20.26 3.61 15.09
CA SER A 307 -20.87 2.59 15.97
C SER A 307 -22.40 2.57 15.91
N ARG A 308 -23.04 3.68 15.51
CA ARG A 308 -24.50 3.77 15.28
C ARG A 308 -24.98 3.14 13.96
N ASN A 309 -24.07 2.59 13.14
CA ASN A 309 -24.38 1.92 11.87
C ASN A 309 -25.24 2.74 10.87
N VAL A 310 -25.15 4.07 10.91
CA VAL A 310 -25.83 4.92 9.93
C VAL A 310 -25.14 4.77 8.57
N GLY A 311 -25.85 4.29 7.56
CA GLY A 311 -25.28 4.06 6.23
C GLY A 311 -24.78 5.35 5.57
N CYS A 312 -23.62 5.31 4.90
CA CYS A 312 -23.02 6.49 4.24
C CYS A 312 -23.99 7.20 3.28
N ARG A 313 -24.83 6.43 2.57
CA ARG A 313 -25.89 6.94 1.69
C ARG A 313 -26.94 7.77 2.43
N SER A 314 -27.34 7.33 3.62
CA SER A 314 -28.33 8.03 4.45
C SER A 314 -27.78 9.37 4.91
N ILE A 315 -26.53 9.37 5.41
CA ILE A 315 -25.82 10.58 5.83
C ILE A 315 -25.73 11.58 4.67
N LEU A 316 -25.26 11.13 3.50
CA LEU A 316 -25.13 11.99 2.32
C LEU A 316 -26.48 12.56 1.86
N ASN A 317 -27.54 11.74 1.85
CA ASN A 317 -28.88 12.21 1.50
C ASN A 317 -29.40 13.25 2.48
N SER A 318 -29.18 13.06 3.78
CA SER A 318 -29.55 14.03 4.82
C SER A 318 -28.81 15.36 4.63
N MET A 319 -27.49 15.32 4.40
CA MET A 319 -26.67 16.50 4.12
C MET A 319 -27.06 17.25 2.83
N ARG A 320 -27.65 16.55 1.85
CA ARG A 320 -28.13 17.15 0.58
C ARG A 320 -29.55 17.69 0.64
N SER A 321 -30.36 17.17 1.56
CA SER A 321 -31.74 17.63 1.79
C SER A 321 -31.83 18.77 2.81
N ALA A 322 -30.70 19.14 3.42
CA ALA A 322 -30.63 20.27 4.35
C ALA A 322 -30.85 21.63 3.63
N PRO A 323 -31.30 22.68 4.36
CA PRO A 323 -31.51 24.02 3.79
C PRO A 323 -30.27 24.64 3.12
N ASP A 324 -29.08 24.23 3.58
CA ASP A 324 -27.79 24.56 2.98
C ASP A 324 -27.10 23.25 2.54
N PRO A 325 -27.32 22.79 1.30
CA PRO A 325 -26.91 21.45 0.87
C PRO A 325 -25.41 21.35 0.63
N THR A 326 -24.84 20.19 0.97
CA THR A 326 -23.43 19.89 0.68
C THR A 326 -23.15 19.84 -0.83
N ARG A 327 -21.95 20.25 -1.22
CA ARG A 327 -21.43 20.10 -2.60
C ARG A 327 -20.90 18.69 -2.89
N ILE A 328 -20.81 17.83 -1.87
CA ILE A 328 -20.34 16.45 -2.01
C ILE A 328 -21.35 15.66 -2.85
N THR A 329 -20.81 14.91 -3.82
CA THR A 329 -21.62 14.14 -4.78
C THR A 329 -21.53 12.64 -4.59
N THR A 330 -20.60 12.14 -3.77
CA THR A 330 -20.30 10.70 -3.65
C THR A 330 -20.34 10.22 -2.20
N GLU A 331 -20.85 9.00 -1.99
CA GLU A 331 -20.81 8.33 -0.69
C GLU A 331 -19.39 8.02 -0.22
N GLN A 332 -18.44 7.97 -1.17
CA GLN A 332 -17.03 7.71 -0.91
C GLN A 332 -16.41 8.76 0.02
N ALA A 333 -16.79 10.04 -0.10
CA ALA A 333 -16.29 11.09 0.79
C ALA A 333 -16.70 10.84 2.25
N ILE A 334 -17.99 10.51 2.48
CA ILE A 334 -18.50 10.16 3.81
C ILE A 334 -17.79 8.91 4.34
N ARG A 335 -17.59 7.90 3.50
CA ARG A 335 -16.85 6.68 3.87
C ARG A 335 -15.41 7.00 4.28
N GLN A 336 -14.73 7.91 3.57
CA GLN A 336 -13.36 8.31 3.89
C GLN A 336 -13.30 9.05 5.23
N TRP A 337 -14.30 9.88 5.56
CA TRP A 337 -14.40 10.51 6.88
C TRP A 337 -14.61 9.49 7.99
N LEU A 338 -15.59 8.58 7.83
CA LEU A 338 -15.88 7.51 8.79
C LEU A 338 -14.72 6.53 9.01
N SER A 339 -13.81 6.47 8.03
CA SER A 339 -12.62 5.62 8.10
C SER A 339 -11.38 6.39 8.54
N HIS A 340 -11.51 7.65 8.99
CA HIS A 340 -10.41 8.55 9.38
C HIS A 340 -9.36 8.81 8.28
N HIS A 341 -9.69 8.57 7.01
CA HIS A 341 -8.76 8.77 5.90
C HIS A 341 -8.66 10.23 5.46
N THR A 342 -9.74 10.99 5.61
CA THR A 342 -9.80 12.42 5.26
C THR A 342 -10.74 13.14 6.21
N VAL A 343 -10.64 14.47 6.24
CA VAL A 343 -11.54 15.35 6.98
C VAL A 343 -12.32 16.24 6.00
N PRO A 344 -13.47 16.83 6.40
CA PRO A 344 -14.24 17.72 5.54
C PRO A 344 -13.41 18.90 5.04
N MET A 345 -13.46 19.16 3.74
CA MET A 345 -12.74 20.28 3.13
C MET A 345 -13.43 21.62 3.35
N ASP A 346 -14.76 21.59 3.34
CA ASP A 346 -15.64 22.71 3.65
C ASP A 346 -16.00 22.65 5.14
N ILE A 347 -15.80 23.76 5.84
CA ILE A 347 -16.08 23.91 7.27
C ILE A 347 -17.57 23.65 7.54
N ALA A 348 -18.45 24.09 6.64
CA ALA A 348 -19.88 23.91 6.78
C ALA A 348 -20.30 22.43 6.70
N ASP A 349 -19.51 21.57 6.06
CA ASP A 349 -19.80 20.14 5.99
C ASP A 349 -19.69 19.43 7.35
N VAL A 350 -18.89 19.96 8.30
CA VAL A 350 -18.85 19.44 9.69
C VAL A 350 -20.22 19.61 10.35
N ARG A 351 -20.83 20.78 10.20
CA ARG A 351 -22.16 21.08 10.73
C ARG A 351 -23.23 20.24 10.06
N ARG A 352 -23.20 20.14 8.72
CA ARG A 352 -24.13 19.31 7.94
C ARG A 352 -24.04 17.84 8.37
N PHE A 353 -22.82 17.34 8.57
CA PHE A 353 -22.58 15.98 9.07
C PHE A 353 -23.15 15.80 10.47
N ALA A 354 -22.88 16.71 11.41
CA ALA A 354 -23.40 16.65 12.78
C ALA A 354 -24.94 16.58 12.84
N VAL A 355 -25.62 17.36 11.99
CA VAL A 355 -27.07 17.30 11.83
C VAL A 355 -27.50 15.95 11.26
N ALA A 356 -26.81 15.44 10.24
CA ALA A 356 -27.15 14.19 9.58
C ALA A 356 -26.97 12.95 10.46
N VAL A 357 -26.05 12.98 11.44
CA VAL A 357 -25.82 11.89 12.40
C VAL A 357 -26.48 12.11 13.77
N GLU A 358 -27.24 13.21 13.90
CA GLU A 358 -27.94 13.59 15.14
C GLU A 358 -26.98 13.64 16.35
N ASP A 359 -25.81 14.28 16.17
CA ASP A 359 -24.84 14.48 17.24
C ASP A 359 -24.88 15.93 17.75
N GLU A 360 -25.47 16.12 18.93
CA GLU A 360 -25.67 17.45 19.51
C GLU A 360 -24.36 18.14 19.91
N GLU A 361 -23.37 17.38 20.37
CA GLU A 361 -22.10 17.92 20.82
C GLU A 361 -21.24 18.37 19.64
N LEU A 362 -21.19 17.57 18.58
CA LEU A 362 -20.53 17.95 17.33
C LEU A 362 -21.26 19.14 16.69
N ARG A 363 -22.59 19.20 16.79
CA ARG A 363 -23.39 20.33 16.28
C ARG A 363 -23.08 21.63 17.05
N ALA A 364 -22.97 21.56 18.37
CA ALA A 364 -22.65 22.71 19.22
C ALA A 364 -21.24 23.27 18.92
N ASN A 365 -20.29 22.40 18.55
CA ASN A 365 -18.90 22.78 18.31
C ASN A 365 -18.52 22.83 16.82
N ALA A 366 -19.49 22.72 15.90
CA ALA A 366 -19.21 22.45 14.48
C ALA A 366 -18.29 23.50 13.83
N ASP A 367 -18.46 24.78 14.15
CA ASP A 367 -17.67 25.86 13.56
C ASP A 367 -16.24 25.86 14.09
N ALA A 368 -16.07 25.60 15.39
CA ALA A 368 -14.77 25.50 16.04
C ALA A 368 -14.01 24.28 15.52
N VAL A 369 -14.69 23.14 15.41
CA VAL A 369 -14.13 21.91 14.81
C VAL A 369 -13.73 22.13 13.37
N GLY A 370 -14.63 22.64 12.52
CA GLY A 370 -14.29 22.86 11.11
C GLY A 370 -13.16 23.89 10.92
N SER A 371 -13.13 24.95 11.74
CA SER A 371 -12.03 25.93 11.73
C SER A 371 -10.70 25.29 12.14
N ALA A 372 -10.70 24.45 13.19
CA ALA A 372 -9.51 23.75 13.65
C ALA A 372 -8.99 22.76 12.59
N LEU A 373 -9.87 21.97 11.96
CA LEU A 373 -9.51 21.05 10.89
C LEU A 373 -8.93 21.79 9.67
N ALA A 374 -9.51 22.92 9.29
CA ALA A 374 -9.00 23.75 8.19
C ALA A 374 -7.63 24.36 8.50
N HIS A 375 -7.42 24.80 9.74
CA HIS A 375 -6.14 25.35 10.21
C HIS A 375 -5.08 24.25 10.27
N MET A 376 -5.36 23.11 10.90
CA MET A 376 -4.47 21.95 10.93
C MET A 376 -4.08 21.48 9.54
N ARG A 377 -5.01 21.45 8.58
CA ARG A 377 -4.69 21.14 7.18
C ARG A 377 -3.72 22.14 6.57
N THR A 378 -3.88 23.43 6.85
CA THR A 378 -2.98 24.48 6.34
C THR A 378 -1.57 24.30 6.88
N ILE A 379 -1.46 24.03 8.18
CA ILE A 379 -0.16 23.73 8.82
C ILE A 379 0.41 22.43 8.26
N HIS A 380 -0.39 21.37 8.09
CA HIS A 380 0.05 20.09 7.53
C HIS A 380 0.61 20.25 6.11
N GLN A 381 -0.05 21.04 5.27
CA GLN A 381 0.46 21.37 3.93
C GLN A 381 1.73 22.22 3.98
N ALA A 382 1.83 23.18 4.90
CA ALA A 382 3.02 23.99 5.08
C ALA A 382 4.23 23.15 5.55
N VAL A 383 4.04 22.35 6.59
CA VAL A 383 5.04 21.40 7.12
C VAL A 383 5.42 20.37 6.07
N GLY A 384 4.47 19.76 5.36
CA GLY A 384 4.74 18.79 4.30
C GLY A 384 5.55 19.36 3.14
N ARG A 385 5.22 20.58 2.68
CA ARG A 385 6.01 21.30 1.66
C ARG A 385 7.41 21.61 2.16
N TRP A 386 7.53 22.08 3.39
CA TRP A 386 8.82 22.38 4.02
C TRP A 386 9.69 21.14 4.18
N LEU A 387 9.16 20.03 4.69
CA LEU A 387 9.88 18.76 4.81
C LEU A 387 10.33 18.23 3.46
N SER A 388 9.45 18.30 2.47
CA SER A 388 9.81 17.90 1.11
C SER A 388 10.97 18.76 0.58
N ALA A 389 10.97 20.06 0.85
CA ALA A 389 12.07 20.96 0.46
C ALA A 389 13.38 20.68 1.22
N GLN A 390 13.29 20.40 2.53
CA GLN A 390 14.44 20.09 3.40
C GLN A 390 15.10 18.80 2.93
N ILE A 391 14.30 17.75 2.85
CA ILE A 391 14.75 16.43 2.47
C ILE A 391 15.33 16.51 1.05
N ASN A 392 14.67 17.14 0.09
CA ASN A 392 15.21 17.24 -1.28
C ASN A 392 16.44 18.17 -1.42
N GLY A 393 16.96 18.76 -0.33
CA GLY A 393 18.18 19.57 -0.36
C GLY A 393 18.02 20.91 -1.10
N VAL A 394 16.79 21.33 -1.40
CA VAL A 394 16.48 22.61 -2.07
C VAL A 394 16.71 23.80 -1.12
N GLN A 395 16.93 23.51 0.17
CA GLN A 395 16.86 24.48 1.25
C GLN A 395 18.11 25.31 1.49
N LEU A 396 19.22 25.09 0.77
CA LEU A 396 20.37 26.01 0.83
C LEU A 396 20.03 27.46 0.42
N ARG A 397 18.79 27.75 -0.03
CA ARG A 397 18.37 29.10 -0.48
C ARG A 397 16.95 29.57 -0.11
N MET A 398 16.16 28.85 0.70
CA MET A 398 14.86 29.42 1.11
C MET A 398 15.06 30.43 2.25
N LYS A 399 14.68 31.68 1.98
CA LYS A 399 14.42 32.69 3.01
C LYS A 399 13.45 32.10 4.02
N ASP A 400 13.72 32.31 5.30
CA ASP A 400 12.85 31.92 6.40
C ASP A 400 11.39 32.29 6.08
N SER A 401 10.52 31.28 6.09
CA SER A 401 9.14 31.37 5.66
C SER A 401 8.20 31.00 6.79
N LEU A 402 7.01 31.58 6.82
CA LEU A 402 6.03 31.32 7.87
C LEU A 402 5.34 29.98 7.60
N VAL A 403 5.43 29.06 8.56
CA VAL A 403 4.69 27.79 8.60
C VAL A 403 3.25 28.06 9.05
N ASP A 404 3.10 28.91 10.06
CA ASP A 404 1.82 29.40 10.54
C ASP A 404 1.82 30.94 10.56
N PRO A 405 1.28 31.60 9.53
CA PRO A 405 1.20 33.06 9.48
C PRO A 405 0.33 33.66 10.58
N ARG A 406 -0.61 32.90 11.17
CA ARG A 406 -1.49 33.41 12.23
C ARG A 406 -0.76 33.50 13.56
N LEU A 407 0.11 32.54 13.83
CA LEU A 407 0.84 32.43 15.09
C LEU A 407 2.31 32.85 14.98
N GLY A 408 2.74 33.30 13.80
CA GLY A 408 4.09 33.78 13.57
C GLY A 408 5.15 32.68 13.66
N VAL A 409 4.78 31.42 13.39
CA VAL A 409 5.72 30.28 13.46
C VAL A 409 6.56 30.23 12.20
N HIS A 410 7.87 30.25 12.37
CA HIS A 410 8.85 30.28 11.30
C HIS A 410 9.38 28.88 10.97
N THR A 411 9.83 28.70 9.73
CA THR A 411 10.50 27.46 9.32
C THR A 411 11.81 27.20 10.07
N ALA A 412 12.43 28.27 10.61
CA ALA A 412 13.58 28.18 11.50
C ALA A 412 13.24 27.49 12.83
N ASP A 413 12.04 27.72 13.38
CA ASP A 413 11.62 27.12 14.65
C ASP A 413 11.44 25.59 14.54
N LEU A 414 11.12 25.11 13.33
CA LEU A 414 11.01 23.67 13.03
C LEU A 414 12.36 23.03 12.66
N LEU A 415 13.33 23.84 12.25
CA LEU A 415 14.66 23.39 11.81
C LEU A 415 15.48 22.84 12.98
N GLU A 416 15.31 23.38 14.18
CA GLU A 416 15.95 22.85 15.38
C GLU A 416 15.41 21.47 15.77
N THR A 417 14.19 21.15 15.34
CA THR A 417 13.49 19.90 15.71
C THR A 417 13.79 18.75 14.74
N VAL A 418 14.12 19.02 13.47
CA VAL A 418 14.27 17.97 12.43
C VAL A 418 15.75 17.70 12.12
N SER A 419 16.18 16.45 12.32
CA SER A 419 17.52 15.98 11.98
C SER A 419 17.49 15.04 10.77
N LEU A 420 18.53 15.09 9.94
CA LEU A 420 18.71 14.21 8.78
C LEU A 420 19.85 13.23 9.06
N HIS A 421 19.58 11.95 8.88
CA HIS A 421 20.50 10.87 9.19
C HIS A 421 20.74 10.00 7.97
N GLU A 422 22.00 9.89 7.54
CA GLU A 422 22.39 8.99 6.45
C GLU A 422 22.62 7.59 6.99
N ILE A 423 21.95 6.61 6.38
CA ILE A 423 21.98 5.21 6.79
C ILE A 423 23.26 4.56 6.26
N ASP A 424 24.04 4.02 7.18
CA ASP A 424 25.19 3.17 6.87
C ASP A 424 24.75 1.73 6.62
N ASP A 425 23.94 1.16 7.53
CA ASP A 425 23.52 -0.24 7.49
C ASP A 425 22.10 -0.46 8.02
N VAL A 426 21.44 -1.53 7.55
CA VAL A 426 20.13 -1.97 8.02
C VAL A 426 20.19 -3.47 8.30
N ALA A 427 19.87 -3.87 9.53
CA ALA A 427 19.96 -5.27 9.95
C ALA A 427 19.12 -6.20 9.06
N GLU A 428 19.69 -7.34 8.67
CA GLU A 428 19.00 -8.35 7.86
C GLU A 428 17.95 -9.15 8.65
N HIS A 429 17.99 -9.06 9.98
CA HIS A 429 17.19 -9.84 10.93
C HIS A 429 16.56 -8.91 11.97
N LEU A 430 15.48 -9.37 12.60
CA LEU A 430 14.86 -8.65 13.70
C LEU A 430 15.60 -8.94 15.00
N GLU A 431 15.84 -7.89 15.77
CA GLU A 431 16.42 -7.94 17.12
C GLU A 431 15.30 -7.72 18.14
N GLN A 432 15.37 -8.44 19.27
CA GLN A 432 14.48 -8.17 20.40
C GLN A 432 15.01 -6.99 21.19
N THR A 433 14.22 -5.93 21.28
CA THR A 433 14.61 -4.71 21.98
C THR A 433 13.47 -4.21 22.86
N PRO A 434 13.75 -3.54 24.00
CA PRO A 434 12.70 -2.96 24.83
C PRO A 434 11.80 -2.01 24.03
N ALA A 435 10.49 -2.07 24.27
CA ALA A 435 9.54 -1.16 23.61
C ALA A 435 9.90 0.33 23.80
N SER A 436 10.57 0.67 24.91
CA SER A 436 10.98 2.02 25.28
C SER A 436 12.07 2.63 24.38
N VAL A 437 12.89 1.82 23.71
CA VAL A 437 13.96 2.31 22.82
C VAL A 437 13.53 2.36 21.34
N ILE A 438 12.33 1.83 21.03
CA ILE A 438 11.79 1.88 19.68
C ILE A 438 11.52 3.32 19.27
N GLY A 439 12.04 3.70 18.10
CA GLY A 439 11.84 5.02 17.53
C GLY A 439 12.66 6.12 18.19
N VAL A 440 13.65 5.78 19.03
CA VAL A 440 14.58 6.73 19.65
C VAL A 440 15.98 6.46 19.12
N VAL A 441 16.68 7.51 18.68
CA VAL A 441 18.09 7.40 18.30
C VAL A 441 18.92 7.21 19.56
N GLN A 442 19.79 6.21 19.54
CA GLN A 442 20.69 5.87 20.63
C GLN A 442 22.12 6.13 20.18
N ASP A 443 22.88 6.80 21.04
CA ASP A 443 24.32 6.92 20.89
C ASP A 443 24.99 5.57 21.17
N ILE A 444 26.18 5.37 20.62
CA ILE A 444 27.03 4.25 21.04
C ILE A 444 27.26 4.41 22.55
N GLU A 445 26.73 3.48 23.36
CA GLU A 445 27.23 3.29 24.71
C GLU A 445 28.74 3.09 24.62
N ARG A 446 29.50 4.09 25.09
CA ARG A 446 30.84 3.84 25.59
C ARG A 446 30.68 2.79 26.68
N VAL A 447 31.00 1.55 26.31
CA VAL A 447 31.23 0.43 27.24
C VAL A 447 32.10 0.87 28.41
#